data_AF-A0A922XA71-F1
#
_entry.id   AF-A0A922XA71-F1
#
_cell.length_a   1.000
_cell.length_b   1.000
_cell.length_c   1.000
_cell.angle_alpha   90.00
_cell.angle_beta   90.00
_cell.angle_gamma   90.00
#
_symmetry.space_group_name_H-M   'P 1'
#
loop_
_entity.id
_entity.type
_entity.pdbx_description
1 polymer ?
#
loop_
_entity_poly.entity_id
_entity_poly.type
_entity_poly.pdbx_seq_one_letter_code
_entity_poly.pdbx_strand_id
1 'polypeptide(L)'
;MSPVNALKSLLAASVTATMLFAAHGASAQNTPGVLRVSAIPDEAPTELQRKFKPLGDYLAKATGLKVEFTPVTDYAASVEGLVNHKLDMVWFG
;
A
#
# COMPACT_ATOMS: atom_id res chain seq x y z
N MET A 1 -43.65 -17.40 29.34
CA MET A 1 -43.25 -16.36 28.36
C MET A 1 -44.27 -16.32 27.24
N SER A 2 -44.85 -15.15 26.92
CA SER A 2 -45.82 -15.00 25.83
C SER A 2 -45.13 -15.17 24.46
N PRO A 3 -45.74 -15.91 23.49
CA PRO A 3 -45.17 -16.17 22.16
C PRO A 3 -44.85 -14.88 21.38
N VAL A 4 -45.49 -13.76 21.74
CA VAL A 4 -45.27 -12.44 21.14
C VAL A 4 -43.87 -11.88 21.44
N ASN A 5 -43.29 -12.20 22.59
CA ASN A 5 -41.95 -11.74 22.96
C ASN A 5 -40.85 -12.56 22.27
N ALA A 6 -41.10 -13.84 22.00
CA ALA A 6 -40.20 -14.71 21.24
C ALA A 6 -40.12 -14.25 19.77
N LEU A 7 -41.25 -13.91 19.16
CA LEU A 7 -41.30 -13.41 17.78
C LEU A 7 -40.57 -12.06 17.62
N LYS A 8 -40.72 -11.15 18.58
CA LYS A 8 -39.98 -9.87 18.62
C LYS A 8 -38.47 -10.07 18.77
N SER A 9 -38.04 -11.04 19.58
CA SER A 9 -36.63 -11.38 19.77
C SER A 9 -36.01 -12.01 18.51
N LEU A 10 -36.77 -12.81 17.75
CA LEU A 10 -36.33 -13.41 16.48
C LEU A 10 -36.18 -12.37 15.37
N LEU A 11 -37.11 -11.40 15.28
CA LEU A 11 -36.98 -10.28 14.34
C LEU A 11 -35.81 -9.35 14.69
N ALA A 12 -35.57 -9.08 15.97
CA ALA A 12 -34.43 -8.26 16.40
C ALA A 12 -33.07 -8.95 16.09
N ALA A 13 -32.95 -10.25 16.34
CA ALA A 13 -31.73 -11.01 16.05
C ALA A 13 -31.40 -11.08 14.54
N SER A 14 -32.41 -11.13 13.68
CA SER A 14 -32.26 -11.11 12.21
C SER A 14 -31.72 -9.78 11.68
N VAL A 15 -32.12 -8.65 12.26
CA VAL A 15 -31.65 -7.32 11.83
C VAL A 15 -30.21 -7.07 12.26
N THR A 16 -29.80 -7.52 13.45
CA THR A 16 -28.42 -7.38 13.92
C THR A 16 -27.43 -8.24 13.13
N ALA A 17 -27.81 -9.45 12.73
CA ALA A 17 -26.96 -10.33 11.92
C ALA A 17 -26.63 -9.75 10.53
N THR A 18 -27.58 -9.03 9.94
CA THR A 18 -27.41 -8.41 8.60
C THR A 18 -26.47 -7.20 8.65
N MET A 19 -26.44 -6.45 9.76
CA MET A 19 -25.53 -5.30 9.93
C MET A 19 -24.06 -5.71 10.12
N LEU A 20 -23.79 -6.86 10.77
CA LEU A 20 -22.43 -7.38 10.96
C LEU A 20 -21.77 -7.85 9.65
N PHE A 21 -22.56 -8.26 8.65
CA PHE A 21 -22.07 -8.67 7.34
C PHE A 21 -21.71 -7.48 6.43
N ALA A 22 -22.38 -6.33 6.60
CA ALA A 22 -22.12 -5.12 5.79
C ALA A 22 -20.81 -4.41 6.17
N ALA A 23 -20.29 -4.63 7.39
CA ALA A 23 -19.03 -4.02 7.85
C ALA A 23 -17.77 -4.73 7.32
N HIS A 24 -17.89 -5.96 6.80
CA HIS A 24 -16.75 -6.74 6.27
C HIS A 24 -16.36 -6.38 4.82
N GLY A 25 -17.12 -5.51 4.15
CA GLY A 25 -16.93 -5.19 2.72
C GLY A 25 -16.09 -3.93 2.43
N ALA A 26 -15.64 -3.19 3.45
CA ALA A 26 -14.77 -2.04 3.26
C ALA A 26 -13.31 -2.49 3.05
N SER A 27 -13.06 -3.39 2.11
CA SER A 27 -11.74 -3.52 1.51
C SER A 27 -11.46 -2.20 0.82
N ALA A 28 -10.57 -1.39 1.40
CA ALA A 28 -10.05 -0.20 0.74
C ALA A 28 -9.71 -0.59 -0.70
N GLN A 29 -10.36 0.07 -1.66
CA GLN A 29 -10.00 -0.04 -3.06
C GLN A 29 -8.52 0.39 -3.13
N ASN A 30 -7.60 -0.57 -3.19
CA ASN A 30 -6.20 -0.31 -3.50
C ASN A 30 -6.19 0.26 -4.91
N THR A 31 -6.36 1.58 -5.05
CA THR A 31 -5.86 2.28 -6.23
C THR A 31 -4.40 1.86 -6.34
N PRO A 32 -3.95 1.24 -7.45
CA PRO A 32 -2.57 0.80 -7.56
C PRO A 32 -1.67 2.03 -7.57
N GLY A 33 -1.19 2.43 -6.40
CA GLY A 33 -0.19 3.47 -6.24
C GLY A 33 1.11 3.00 -6.87
N VAL A 34 1.94 3.96 -7.30
CA VAL A 34 3.31 3.69 -7.72
C VAL A 34 4.21 3.95 -6.52
N LEU A 35 4.99 2.94 -6.10
CA LEU A 35 6.08 3.11 -5.14
C LEU A 35 7.33 3.54 -5.91
N ARG A 36 7.69 4.82 -5.79
CA ARG A 36 8.85 5.44 -6.46
C ARG A 36 10.07 5.31 -5.56
N VAL A 37 11.01 4.48 -5.98
CA VAL A 37 12.21 4.15 -5.22
C VAL A 37 13.44 4.75 -5.89
N SER A 38 14.39 5.25 -5.10
CA SER A 38 15.69 5.69 -5.60
C SER A 38 16.84 5.18 -4.73
N ALA A 39 18.06 5.47 -5.17
CA ALA A 39 19.28 5.34 -4.41
C ALA A 39 20.16 6.56 -4.68
N ILE A 40 21.05 6.92 -3.77
CA ILE A 40 22.08 7.93 -4.04
C ILE A 40 22.91 7.52 -5.28
N PRO A 41 23.37 8.45 -6.12
CA PRO A 41 24.06 8.12 -7.37
C PRO A 41 25.56 7.89 -7.14
N ASP A 42 25.90 6.87 -6.34
CA ASP A 42 27.27 6.42 -6.10
C ASP A 42 27.82 5.51 -7.22
N GLU A 43 26.92 4.91 -7.99
CA GLU A 43 27.21 4.10 -9.18
C GLU A 43 26.45 4.62 -10.42
N ALA A 44 26.79 4.08 -11.59
CA ALA A 44 26.08 4.38 -12.82
C ALA A 44 24.58 4.01 -12.70
N PRO A 45 23.65 4.84 -13.20
CA PRO A 45 22.20 4.58 -13.09
C PRO A 45 21.77 3.19 -13.60
N THR A 46 22.43 2.68 -14.64
CA THR A 46 22.17 1.34 -15.19
C THR A 46 22.55 0.23 -14.21
N GLU A 47 23.65 0.38 -13.47
CA GLU A 47 24.06 -0.60 -12.45
C GLU A 47 23.14 -0.55 -11.24
N LEU A 48 22.78 0.65 -10.76
CA LEU A 48 21.82 0.80 -9.68
C LEU A 48 20.47 0.18 -10.03
N GLN A 49 19.95 0.42 -11.23
CA GLN A 49 18.71 -0.19 -11.71
C GLN A 49 18.82 -1.72 -11.79
N ARG A 50 19.94 -2.25 -12.27
CA ARG A 50 20.20 -3.70 -12.34
C ARG A 50 20.20 -4.32 -10.94
N LYS A 51 20.87 -3.70 -9.97
CA LYS A 51 20.92 -4.14 -8.57
C LYS A 51 19.57 -4.00 -7.87
N PHE A 52 18.80 -2.96 -8.19
CA PHE A 52 17.47 -2.74 -7.62
C PHE A 52 16.45 -3.77 -8.10
N LYS A 53 16.55 -4.24 -9.35
CA LYS A 53 15.51 -5.06 -9.98
C LYS A 53 14.99 -6.23 -9.11
N PRO A 54 15.82 -7.09 -8.50
CA PRO A 54 15.33 -8.18 -7.66
C PRO A 54 14.53 -7.70 -6.44
N LEU A 55 14.96 -6.59 -5.81
CA LEU A 55 14.24 -5.97 -4.69
C LEU A 55 12.93 -5.32 -5.17
N GLY A 56 12.94 -4.62 -6.30
CA GLY A 56 11.75 -4.04 -6.90
C GLY A 56 10.68 -5.08 -7.22
N ASP A 57 11.08 -6.21 -7.80
CA ASP A 57 10.19 -7.35 -8.09
C ASP A 57 9.59 -7.95 -6.80
N TYR A 58 10.36 -8.02 -5.72
CA TYR A 58 9.88 -8.48 -4.42
C TYR A 58 8.88 -7.49 -3.81
N LEU A 59 9.21 -6.20 -3.79
CA LEU A 59 8.35 -5.14 -3.24
C LEU A 59 7.02 -5.07 -4.00
N ALA A 60 7.03 -5.21 -5.33
CA ALA A 60 5.81 -5.22 -6.13
C ALA A 60 4.88 -6.37 -5.72
N LYS A 61 5.43 -7.58 -5.50
CA LYS A 61 4.66 -8.74 -5.03
C LYS A 61 4.14 -8.56 -3.60
N ALA A 62 4.98 -8.03 -2.71
CA ALA A 62 4.66 -7.89 -1.29
C ALA A 62 3.60 -6.81 -1.04
N THR A 63 3.61 -5.73 -1.82
CA THR A 63 2.74 -4.57 -1.61
C THR A 63 1.53 -4.55 -2.55
N GLY A 64 1.58 -5.26 -3.67
CA GLY A 64 0.59 -5.14 -4.74
C GLY A 64 0.67 -3.81 -5.50
N LEU A 65 1.70 -2.99 -5.27
CA LEU A 65 1.93 -1.71 -5.95
C LEU A 65 2.79 -1.89 -7.19
N LYS A 66 2.66 -0.96 -8.16
CA LYS A 66 3.68 -0.81 -9.20
C LYS A 66 4.93 -0.23 -8.52
N VAL A 67 6.10 -0.82 -8.74
CA VAL A 67 7.36 -0.32 -8.20
C VAL A 67 8.20 0.26 -9.33
N GLU A 68 8.69 1.47 -9.17
CA GLU A 68 9.47 2.19 -10.18
C GLU A 68 10.78 2.70 -9.59
N PHE A 69 11.89 2.44 -10.28
CA PHE A 69 13.19 3.02 -9.93
C PHE A 69 13.36 4.36 -10.62
N THR A 70 13.55 5.42 -9.84
CA THR A 70 13.74 6.79 -10.32
C THR A 70 15.16 7.23 -9.99
N PRO A 71 16.09 7.34 -10.95
CA PRO A 71 17.45 7.81 -10.67
C PRO A 71 17.45 9.29 -10.26
N VAL A 72 18.39 9.67 -9.41
CA VAL A 72 18.64 11.06 -8.99
C VAL A 72 20.05 11.50 -9.38
N THR A 73 20.28 12.81 -9.42
CA THR A 73 21.56 13.40 -9.86
C THR A 73 22.60 13.52 -8.76
N ASP A 74 22.16 13.67 -7.51
CA ASP A 74 23.02 13.84 -6.34
C ASP A 74 22.25 13.54 -5.04
N TYR A 75 22.97 13.60 -3.92
CA TYR A 75 22.41 13.36 -2.59
C TYR A 75 21.34 14.37 -2.19
N ALA A 76 21.50 15.65 -2.54
CA ALA A 76 20.51 16.68 -2.20
C ALA A 76 19.19 16.41 -2.93
N ALA A 77 19.26 16.02 -4.20
CA ALA A 77 18.11 15.61 -4.99
C ALA A 77 17.37 14.40 -4.39
N SER A 78 18.08 13.44 -3.78
CA SER A 78 17.46 12.35 -3.03
C SER A 78 16.63 12.85 -1.83
N VAL A 79 17.20 13.76 -1.05
CA VAL A 79 16.54 14.33 0.14
C VAL A 79 15.35 15.19 -0.27
N GLU A 80 15.54 16.10 -1.22
CA GLU A 80 14.48 16.95 -1.76
C GLU A 80 13.37 16.12 -2.41
N GLY A 81 13.72 15.02 -3.06
CA GLY A 81 12.77 14.09 -3.66
C GLY A 81 11.85 13.45 -2.63
N LEU A 82 12.39 13.02 -1.48
CA LEU A 82 11.59 12.51 -0.36
C LEU A 82 10.72 13.60 0.27
N VAL A 83 11.31 14.76 0.59
CA VAL A 83 10.61 15.87 1.26
C VAL A 83 9.43 16.39 0.42
N ASN A 84 9.60 16.47 -0.90
CA ASN A 84 8.56 16.96 -1.81
C ASN A 84 7.64 15.85 -2.34
N HIS A 85 7.67 14.65 -1.74
CA HIS A 85 6.84 13.51 -2.15
C HIS A 85 7.00 13.12 -3.64
N LYS A 86 8.18 13.37 -4.23
CA LYS A 86 8.54 12.90 -5.58
C LYS A 86 9.07 11.47 -5.53
N LEU A 87 9.65 11.07 -4.40
CA LEU A 87 10.11 9.72 -4.07
C LEU A 87 9.41 9.23 -2.81
N ASP A 88 9.22 7.92 -2.70
CA ASP A 88 8.57 7.27 -1.57
C ASP A 88 9.57 6.50 -0.69
N MET A 89 10.69 6.07 -1.27
CA MET A 89 11.78 5.39 -0.57
C MET A 89 13.12 5.69 -1.24
N VAL A 90 14.17 5.89 -0.45
CA VAL A 90 15.54 6.06 -0.96
C VAL A 90 16.52 5.22 -0.15
N TRP A 91 17.43 4.54 -0.85
CA TRP A 91 18.62 3.93 -0.26
C TRP A 91 19.78 4.94 -0.22
N PHE A 92 20.29 5.23 0.98
CA PHE A 92 21.35 6.23 1.20
C PHE A 92 22.76 5.64 1.40
N GLY A 93 22.91 4.31 1.34
CA GLY A 93 24.16 3.63 1.71
C GLY A 93 24.05 2.93 3.05
#